data_AF-A0A8J2J9M6-F1
#
_entry.id   AF-A0A8J2J9M6-F1
#
_cell.length_a   1.000
_cell.length_b   1.000
_cell.length_c   1.000
_cell.angle_alpha   90.00
_cell.angle_beta   90.00
_cell.angle_gamma   90.00
#
_symmetry.space_group_name_H-M   'P 1'
#
loop_
_entity.id
_entity.type
_entity.pdbx_description
1 polymer ?
#
loop_
_entity_poly.entity_id
_entity_poly.type
_entity_poly.pdbx_seq_one_letter_code
_entity_poly.pdbx_strand_id
1 'polypeptide(L)' 'SIGTEELTNTFGWKGEEVWIQHDIEELYRLLMEHLSEEFKSTPLQGILSGLYGGILNDYVECLECKNRNCKEELFLAL' A
#
# COMPACT_ATOMS: atom_id res chain seq x y z
N SER A 1 12.97 -9.04 -25.33
CA SER A 1 12.66 -8.86 -23.90
C SER A 1 12.47 -7.36 -23.66
N ILE A 2 11.68 -6.99 -22.66
CA ILE A 2 11.55 -5.59 -22.21
C ILE A 2 12.48 -5.45 -20.99
N GLY A 3 13.32 -4.43 -20.99
CA GLY A 3 14.19 -4.12 -19.84
C GLY A 3 13.39 -3.43 -18.74
N THR A 4 13.74 -3.69 -17.48
CA THR A 4 13.09 -3.11 -16.29
C THR A 4 13.94 -2.04 -15.61
N GLU A 5 15.00 -1.58 -16.27
CA GLU A 5 15.98 -0.63 -15.74
C GLU A 5 15.34 0.70 -15.34
N GLU A 6 14.40 1.21 -16.15
CA GLU A 6 13.63 2.42 -15.81
C GLU A 6 12.78 2.24 -14.55
N LEU A 7 12.19 1.06 -14.37
CA LEU A 7 11.36 0.74 -13.21
C LEU A 7 12.21 0.62 -11.92
N THR A 8 13.35 -0.08 -11.96
CA THR A 8 14.25 -0.14 -10.79
C THR A 8 14.81 1.24 -10.45
N ASN A 9 15.07 2.07 -11.47
CA ASN A 9 15.50 3.46 -11.27
C ASN A 9 14.45 4.32 -10.56
N THR A 10 13.14 4.13 -10.83
CA THR A 10 12.08 4.89 -10.13
C THR A 10 11.99 4.56 -8.64
N PHE A 11 12.40 3.35 -8.24
CA PHE A 11 12.49 2.96 -6.83
C PHE A 11 13.82 3.35 -6.17
N GLY A 12 14.73 3.98 -6.91
CA GLY A 12 16.06 4.35 -6.41
C GLY A 12 17.07 3.20 -6.38
N TRP A 13 16.70 2.01 -6.83
CA TRP A 13 17.61 0.86 -6.91
C TRP A 13 18.53 1.00 -8.14
N LYS A 14 19.72 1.52 -7.90
CA LYS A 14 20.75 1.79 -8.91
C LYS A 14 22.06 1.09 -8.57
N GLY A 15 22.82 0.71 -9.60
CA GLY A 15 24.14 0.12 -9.42
C GLY A 15 24.08 -1.20 -8.65
N GLU A 16 24.71 -1.25 -7.48
CA GLU A 16 24.78 -2.47 -6.65
C GLU A 16 23.45 -2.82 -5.98
N GLU A 17 22.58 -1.83 -5.73
CA GLU A 17 21.25 -2.02 -5.12
C GLU A 17 20.34 -2.93 -5.95
N VAL A 18 20.57 -2.99 -7.27
CA VAL A 18 19.80 -3.85 -8.20
C VAL A 18 20.01 -5.34 -7.92
N TRP A 19 21.15 -5.69 -7.29
CA TRP A 19 21.51 -7.08 -7.00
C TRP A 19 21.13 -7.52 -5.58
N ILE A 20 20.64 -6.59 -4.76
CA ILE A 20 20.16 -6.86 -3.40
C ILE A 20 18.78 -7.51 -3.49
N GLN A 21 18.50 -8.48 -2.60
CA GLN A 21 17.16 -9.04 -2.47
C GLN A 21 16.28 -8.07 -1.71
N HIS A 22 15.33 -7.46 -2.41
CA HIS A 22 14.33 -6.57 -1.83
C HIS A 22 13.07 -7.35 -1.45
N ASP A 23 12.41 -6.91 -0.39
CA ASP A 23 11.11 -7.48 -0.02
C ASP A 23 10.04 -7.07 -1.04
N ILE A 24 9.25 -8.03 -1.50
CA ILE A 24 8.15 -7.78 -2.43
C ILE A 24 7.08 -6.88 -1.80
N GLU A 25 6.91 -6.95 -0.48
CA GLU A 25 5.98 -6.11 0.26
C GLU A 25 6.42 -4.64 0.25
N GLU A 26 7.73 -4.39 0.35
CA GLU A 26 8.29 -3.03 0.30
C GLU A 26 8.12 -2.42 -1.09
N LEU A 27 8.46 -3.17 -2.14
CA LEU A 27 8.26 -2.75 -3.53
C LEU A 27 6.79 -2.37 -3.78
N TYR A 28 5.87 -3.21 -3.32
CA TYR A 28 4.44 -2.99 -3.46
C TYR A 28 3.99 -1.70 -2.74
N ARG A 29 4.42 -1.52 -1.49
CA ARG A 29 4.06 -0.33 -0.69
C ARG A 29 4.53 0.96 -1.36
N LEU A 30 5.79 0.99 -1.82
CA LEU A 30 6.37 2.14 -2.50
C LEU A 30 5.65 2.46 -3.80
N LEU A 31 5.33 1.44 -4.60
CA LEU A 31 4.59 1.60 -5.85
C LEU A 31 3.19 2.18 -5.60
N MET A 32 2.45 1.66 -4.62
CA MET A 32 1.10 2.12 -4.32
C MET A 32 1.08 3.54 -3.75
N GLU A 33 2.08 3.90 -2.93
CA GLU A 33 2.25 5.27 -2.46
C GLU A 33 2.50 6.22 -3.64
N HIS A 34 3.45 5.90 -4.52
CA HIS A 34 3.73 6.72 -5.71
C HIS A 34 2.50 6.88 -6.62
N LEU A 35 1.81 5.79 -6.93
CA LEU A 35 0.60 5.83 -7.76
C LEU A 35 -0.53 6.63 -7.11
N SER A 36 -0.70 6.51 -5.79
CA SER A 36 -1.65 7.34 -5.03
C SER A 36 -1.35 8.82 -5.24
N GLU A 37 -0.08 9.22 -5.14
CA GLU A 37 0.26 10.64 -5.20
C GLU A 37 0.14 11.20 -6.61
N GLU A 38 0.56 10.44 -7.62
CA GLU A 38 0.37 10.80 -9.02
C GLU A 38 -1.12 10.94 -9.37
N PHE A 39 -1.97 10.07 -8.82
CA PHE A 39 -3.40 10.09 -9.14
C PHE A 39 -4.20 11.15 -8.39
N LYS A 40 -3.69 11.72 -7.29
CA LYS A 40 -4.40 12.72 -6.47
C LYS A 40 -4.91 13.92 -7.26
N SER A 41 -4.23 14.31 -8.33
CA SER A 41 -4.57 15.48 -9.16
C SER A 41 -5.13 15.10 -10.54
N THR A 42 -5.57 13.85 -10.70
CA THR A 42 -6.13 13.32 -11.95
C THR A 42 -7.58 12.86 -11.74
N PRO A 43 -8.35 12.62 -12.82
CA PRO A 43 -9.67 12.00 -12.71
C PRO A 43 -9.66 10.60 -12.07
N LEU A 44 -8.49 9.97 -11.91
CA LEU A 44 -8.32 8.67 -11.27
C LEU A 44 -8.14 8.76 -9.75
N GLN A 45 -8.29 9.95 -9.16
CA GLN A 45 -8.22 10.12 -7.72
C GLN A 45 -9.15 9.13 -6.99
N GLY A 46 -8.60 8.39 -6.02
CA GLY A 46 -9.34 7.41 -5.23
C GLY A 46 -9.57 6.06 -5.92
N ILE A 47 -9.10 5.84 -7.16
CA ILE A 47 -9.24 4.54 -7.85
C ILE A 47 -8.56 3.41 -7.07
N LEU A 48 -7.39 3.67 -6.47
CA LEU A 48 -6.66 2.68 -5.69
C LEU A 48 -7.44 2.28 -4.42
N SER A 49 -8.02 3.26 -3.72
CA SER A 49 -8.88 2.98 -2.57
C SER A 49 -10.17 2.27 -2.97
N GLY A 50 -10.70 2.53 -4.18
CA GLY A 50 -11.88 1.83 -4.69
C GLY A 50 -11.62 0.38 -5.09
N LEU A 51 -10.42 0.07 -5.58
CA LEU A 51 -10.05 -1.27 -6.04
C LEU A 51 -9.46 -2.14 -4.93
N TYR A 52 -8.63 -1.54 -4.08
CA TYR A 52 -7.80 -2.23 -3.10
C TYR A 52 -8.08 -1.79 -1.67
N GLY A 53 -8.91 -0.76 -1.46
CA GLY A 53 -9.20 -0.25 -0.13
C GLY A 53 -10.20 -1.09 0.66
N GLY A 54 -10.00 -1.14 1.96
CA GLY A 54 -10.92 -1.74 2.92
C GLY A 54 -10.90 -1.02 4.27
N ILE A 55 -11.91 -1.31 5.09
CA ILE A 55 -12.00 -0.84 6.48
C ILE A 55 -11.83 -2.07 7.37
N LEU A 56 -10.84 -2.04 8.25
CA LEU A 56 -10.65 -3.01 9.32
C LEU A 56 -11.24 -2.43 10.60
N ASN A 57 -12.18 -3.15 11.19
CA ASN A 57 -12.74 -2.83 12.50
C ASN A 57 -12.06 -3.69 13.55
N ASP A 58 -10.99 -3.16 14.15
CA ASP A 58 -10.32 -3.80 15.28
C ASP A 58 -11.06 -3.44 16.56
N TYR A 59 -11.65 -4.43 17.24
CA TYR A 59 -12.47 -4.19 18.42
C TYR A 59 -12.18 -5.15 19.55
N VAL A 60 -12.32 -4.64 20.77
CA VAL A 60 -12.27 -5.40 22.01
C VAL A 60 -13.63 -5.29 22.70
N GLU A 61 -14.23 -6.42 23.03
CA GLU A 61 -15.50 -6.51 23.72
C GLU A 61 -15.36 -7.24 25.06
N CYS A 62 -15.82 -6.62 26.15
CA CYS A 62 -15.90 -7.27 27.45
C CYS A 62 -17.09 -8.25 27.45
N LEU A 63 -16.83 -9.53 27.72
CA LEU A 63 -17.86 -10.57 27.65
C LEU A 63 -18.90 -10.50 28.79
N GLU A 64 -18.54 -9.91 29.93
CA GLU A 64 -19.38 -9.81 31.12
C GLU A 64 -20.32 -8.59 31.07
N CYS A 65 -19.79 -7.39 30.81
CA CYS A 65 -20.59 -6.16 30.76
C CYS A 65 -21.01 -5.71 29.35
N LYS A 66 -20.58 -6.42 28.29
CA LYS A 66 -20.88 -6.14 26.87
C LYS A 66 -20.41 -4.77 26.36
N ASN A 67 -19.48 -4.13 27.07
CA ASN A 67 -18.88 -2.89 26.58
C ASN A 67 -17.89 -3.19 25.45
N ARG A 68 -17.95 -2.43 24.37
CA ARG A 68 -17.08 -2.58 23.19
C ARG A 68 -16.31 -1.30 22.93
N ASN A 69 -15.02 -1.45 22.65
CA ASN A 69 -14.17 -0.41 22.06
C ASN A 69 -13.77 -0.86 20.65
N CYS A 70 -13.92 0.01 19.65
CA CYS A 70 -13.63 -0.29 18.24
C CYS A 70 -12.76 0.81 17.66
N LYS A 71 -11.72 0.42 16.94
CA LYS A 71 -10.84 1.27 16.14
C LYS A 71 -11.05 0.90 14.68
N GLU A 72 -11.47 1.88 13.89
CA GLU A 72 -11.55 1.72 12.44
C GLU A 72 -10.19 2.09 11.82
N GLU A 73 -9.64 1.21 11.00
CA GLU A 73 -8.40 1.42 10.26
C GLU A 73 -8.65 1.24 8.77
N LEU A 74 -8.22 2.21 7.98
CA LEU A 74 -8.23 2.10 6.52
C LEU A 74 -6.99 1.33 6.08
N PHE A 75 -7.17 0.34 5.21
CA PHE A 75 -6.06 -0.41 4.61
C PHE A 75 -6.21 -0.49 3.10
N LEU A 76 -5.09 -0.72 2.41
CA LEU A 76 -5.04 -1.10 1.00
C LEU A 76 -4.54 -2.56 0.93
N ALA A 77 -5.43 -3.51 0.63
CA ALA A 77 -5.07 -4.92 0.47
C ALA A 77 -5.05 -5.32 -1.01
N LEU A 78 -4.07 -6.15 -1.32
CA LEU A 78 -4.00 -6.99 -2.51
C LEU A 78 -3.84 -8.44 -2.08
#